data_AF-M2S470-F1
#
_entry.id   AF-M2S470-F1
#
_cell.length_a   1.000
_cell.length_b   1.000
_cell.length_c   1.000
_cell.angle_alpha   90.00
_cell.angle_beta   90.00
_cell.angle_gamma   90.00
#
_symmetry.space_group_name_H-M   'P 1'
#
loop_
_entity.id
_entity.type
_entity.pdbx_description
1 polymer ?
#
loop_
_entity_poly.entity_id
_entity_poly.type
_entity_poly.pdbx_seq_one_letter_code
_entity_poly.pdbx_strand_id
1 'polypeptide(L)'
;MATSVFTPCKQEFYQILDGYNTLKSPSLSSETVNTTIPSAEIKSNSPKRKRWDKTSREKAVKIGKEMGLSKATRFLQKTPEYKGLCASTLYYWIKSSEHKTSNLPSGL
;
A
#
# COMPACT_ATOMS: atom_id res chain seq x y z
N MET A 1 13.77 -22.17 -27.42
CA MET A 1 13.50 -22.60 -26.03
C MET A 1 14.34 -21.72 -25.12
N ALA A 2 13.72 -20.94 -24.23
CA ALA A 2 14.44 -20.04 -23.33
C ALA A 2 14.96 -20.83 -22.12
N THR A 3 16.28 -20.96 -22.00
CA THR A 3 16.91 -21.57 -20.83
C THR A 3 16.91 -20.56 -19.68
N SER A 4 16.27 -20.95 -18.57
CA SER A 4 16.20 -20.20 -17.31
C SER A 4 17.57 -19.62 -16.92
N VAL A 5 17.61 -18.34 -16.56
CA VAL A 5 18.82 -17.59 -16.13
C VAL A 5 19.19 -17.90 -14.67
N PHE A 6 18.61 -18.96 -14.09
CA PHE A 6 18.95 -19.37 -12.74
C PHE A 6 20.34 -20.02 -12.73
N THR A 7 21.31 -19.33 -12.12
CA THR A 7 22.62 -19.89 -11.79
C THR A 7 22.53 -20.47 -10.37
N PRO A 8 22.53 -21.79 -10.18
CA PRO A 8 22.45 -22.36 -8.84
C PRO A 8 23.73 -22.06 -8.07
N CYS A 9 23.62 -21.35 -6.95
CA CYS A 9 24.66 -21.32 -5.91
C CYS A 9 24.79 -22.73 -5.30
N LYS A 10 25.95 -23.09 -4.74
CA LYS A 10 26.31 -24.43 -4.21
C LYS A 10 25.11 -25.31 -3.80
N GLN A 11 25.13 -26.57 -4.22
CA GLN A 11 24.04 -27.55 -4.08
C GLN A 11 23.51 -27.74 -2.65
N GLU A 12 24.31 -27.43 -1.63
CA GLU A 12 23.91 -27.44 -0.23
C GLU A 12 22.77 -26.45 0.10
N PHE A 13 22.55 -25.43 -0.74
CA PHE A 13 21.57 -24.36 -0.49
C PHE A 13 20.29 -24.48 -1.30
N TYR A 14 20.13 -25.51 -2.12
CA TYR A 14 18.90 -25.72 -2.88
C TYR A 14 18.58 -27.20 -3.08
N GLN A 15 17.29 -27.49 -3.17
CA GLN A 15 16.78 -28.81 -3.53
C GLN A 15 15.91 -28.67 -4.78
N ILE A 16 16.22 -29.45 -5.81
CA ILE A 16 15.41 -29.50 -7.03
C ILE A 16 14.32 -30.55 -6.79
N LEU A 17 13.06 -30.13 -6.95
CA LEU A 17 11.90 -31.02 -6.87
C LEU A 17 11.40 -31.29 -8.29
N ASP A 18 11.71 -32.47 -8.82
CA ASP A 18 11.15 -32.93 -10.10
C ASP A 18 9.85 -33.67 -9.83
N GLY A 19 8.71 -33.00 -10.02
CA GLY A 19 7.40 -33.65 -10.02
C GLY A 19 6.20 -32.72 -9.83
N TYR A 20 5.20 -32.86 -10.70
CA TYR A 20 3.87 -32.22 -10.60
C TYR A 20 2.94 -32.89 -9.56
N ASN A 21 3.46 -33.43 -8.45
CA ASN A 21 2.62 -34.12 -7.46
C ASN A 21 2.88 -33.63 -6.04
N THR A 22 1.83 -32.97 -5.53
CA THR A 22 1.51 -32.64 -4.13
C THR A 22 2.58 -31.89 -3.34
N LEU A 23 2.44 -30.56 -3.34
CA LEU A 23 2.87 -29.72 -2.22
C LEU A 23 2.14 -30.19 -0.95
N LYS A 24 2.72 -31.16 -0.23
CA LYS A 24 2.43 -31.31 1.20
C LYS A 24 2.95 -30.02 1.84
N SER A 25 2.02 -29.16 2.25
CA SER A 25 2.28 -28.08 3.19
C SER A 25 3.18 -28.62 4.31
N PRO A 26 4.26 -27.92 4.69
CA PRO A 26 5.07 -28.38 5.80
C PRO A 26 4.17 -28.48 7.04
N SER A 27 4.03 -29.68 7.60
CA SER A 27 3.48 -29.78 8.95
C SER A 27 4.50 -29.10 9.84
N LEU A 28 4.08 -28.02 10.50
CA LEU A 28 4.84 -27.39 11.57
C LEU A 28 5.02 -28.43 12.70
N SER A 29 6.06 -29.23 12.59
CA SER A 29 6.57 -30.01 13.72
C SER A 29 7.14 -29.01 14.70
N SER A 30 6.48 -28.84 15.83
CA SER A 30 6.92 -28.02 16.96
C SER A 30 8.13 -28.66 17.63
N GLU A 31 9.25 -28.81 16.94
CA GLU A 31 10.54 -28.97 17.58
C GLU A 31 11.18 -27.60 17.67
N THR A 32 10.96 -26.99 18.82
CA THR A 32 11.53 -25.73 19.24
C THR A 32 13.05 -25.88 19.33
N VAL A 33 13.75 -25.70 18.21
CA VAL A 33 15.18 -25.41 18.25
C VAL A 33 15.28 -24.03 18.90
N ASN A 34 15.67 -24.02 20.17
CA ASN A 34 15.96 -22.83 20.97
C ASN A 34 17.15 -22.08 20.37
N THR A 35 16.96 -21.49 19.20
CA THR A 35 17.83 -20.46 18.67
C THR A 35 17.41 -19.21 19.41
N THR A 36 18.14 -18.88 20.47
CA THR A 36 17.99 -17.62 21.20
C THR A 36 18.40 -16.48 20.28
N ILE A 37 17.57 -16.19 19.28
CA ILE A 37 17.60 -14.91 18.58
C ILE A 37 17.13 -13.93 19.65
N PRO A 38 17.92 -12.92 20.04
CA PRO A 38 17.43 -11.90 20.93
C PRO A 38 16.18 -11.33 20.27
N SER A 39 15.03 -11.57 20.89
CA SER A 39 13.77 -10.94 20.55
C SER A 39 13.94 -9.46 20.86
N ALA A 40 14.61 -8.75 19.96
CA ALA A 40 14.46 -7.33 19.88
C ALA A 40 12.97 -7.14 19.64
N GLU A 41 12.27 -6.60 20.64
CA GLU A 41 10.96 -6.02 20.45
C GLU A 41 11.07 -5.12 19.22
N ILE A 42 10.63 -5.62 18.06
CA ILE A 42 10.48 -4.80 16.87
C ILE A 42 9.28 -3.93 17.20
N LYS A 43 9.51 -2.86 17.97
CA LYS A 43 8.67 -1.69 18.00
C LYS A 43 8.63 -1.25 16.55
N SER A 44 7.59 -1.67 15.84
CA SER A 44 7.33 -1.29 14.47
C SER A 44 6.97 0.20 14.47
N ASN A 45 8.00 1.04 14.64
CA ASN A 45 7.99 2.48 14.47
C ASN A 45 7.84 2.83 12.98
N SER A 46 7.03 2.06 12.25
CA SER A 46 6.55 2.49 10.94
C SER A 46 5.78 3.80 11.17
N PRO A 47 6.09 4.88 10.43
CA PRO A 47 5.38 6.14 10.60
C PRO A 47 3.89 5.89 10.37
N LYS A 48 3.06 6.13 11.39
CA LYS A 48 1.60 6.02 11.26
C LYS A 48 1.18 6.98 10.14
N ARG A 49 0.78 6.42 9.00
CA ARG A 49 0.31 7.22 7.86
C ARG A 49 -0.89 8.04 8.34
N LYS A 50 -0.83 9.35 8.12
CA LYS A 50 -1.91 10.27 8.48
C LYS A 50 -3.19 9.83 7.76
N ARG A 51 -4.20 9.45 8.55
CA ARG A 51 -5.53 9.16 8.04
C ARG A 51 -6.29 10.48 7.94
N TRP A 52 -6.84 10.74 6.77
CA TRP A 52 -7.62 11.93 6.49
C TRP A 52 -9.10 11.69 6.80
N ASP A 53 -9.71 12.60 7.53
CA ASP A 53 -11.14 12.55 7.80
C ASP A 53 -11.96 12.74 6.52
N LYS A 54 -13.16 12.16 6.47
CA LYS A 54 -14.03 12.23 5.29
C LYS A 54 -14.38 13.68 4.94
N THR A 55 -14.70 14.50 5.94
CA THR A 55 -14.99 15.93 5.81
C THR A 55 -13.80 16.72 5.27
N SER A 56 -12.59 16.43 5.79
CA SER A 56 -11.35 17.05 5.30
C SER A 56 -11.11 16.74 3.83
N ARG A 57 -11.37 15.50 3.40
CA ARG A 57 -11.22 15.05 2.01
C ARG A 57 -12.23 15.74 1.10
N GLU A 58 -13.50 15.83 1.50
CA GLU A 58 -14.55 16.48 0.71
C GLU A 58 -14.29 17.98 0.51
N LYS A 59 -13.85 18.69 1.57
CA LYS A 59 -13.43 20.10 1.46
C LYS A 59 -12.26 20.27 0.50
N ALA A 60 -11.23 19.41 0.61
CA ALA A 60 -10.07 19.46 -0.28
C ALA A 60 -10.46 19.22 -1.74
N VAL A 61 -11.37 18.29 -2.01
CA VAL A 61 -11.88 18.04 -3.37
C VAL A 61 -12.62 19.24 -3.93
N LYS A 62 -13.48 19.89 -3.13
CA LYS A 62 -14.21 21.10 -3.56
C LYS A 62 -13.25 22.21 -3.97
N ILE A 63 -12.25 22.48 -3.13
CA ILE A 63 -11.20 23.48 -3.40
C ILE A 63 -10.36 23.08 -4.63
N GLY A 64 -10.06 21.79 -4.78
CA GLY A 64 -9.34 21.23 -5.92
C GLY A 64 -10.05 21.44 -7.26
N LYS A 65 -11.38 21.27 -7.29
CA LYS A 65 -12.21 21.51 -8.47
C LYS A 65 -12.34 22.99 -8.80
N GLU A 66 -12.37 23.87 -7.81
CA GLU A 66 -12.55 25.31 -7.98
C GLU A 66 -11.26 26.03 -8.42
N MET A 67 -10.14 25.79 -7.73
CA MET A 67 -8.88 26.52 -8.01
C MET A 67 -7.95 25.79 -9.00
N GLY A 68 -8.22 24.52 -9.27
CA GLY A 68 -7.30 23.63 -9.99
C GLY A 68 -6.20 23.05 -9.09
N LEU A 69 -5.70 21.87 -9.49
CA LEU A 69 -4.87 20.99 -8.67
C LEU A 69 -3.66 21.69 -8.01
N SER A 70 -2.87 22.42 -8.81
CA SER A 70 -1.61 23.03 -8.34
C SER A 70 -1.84 24.16 -7.32
N LYS A 71 -2.81 25.04 -7.57
CA LYS A 71 -3.16 26.15 -6.68
C LYS A 71 -3.80 25.61 -5.39
N ALA A 72 -4.73 24.67 -5.53
CA ALA A 72 -5.40 24.03 -4.40
C ALA A 72 -4.40 23.32 -3.47
N THR A 73 -3.45 22.56 -4.01
CA THR A 73 -2.45 21.86 -3.19
C THR A 73 -1.64 22.84 -2.33
N ARG A 74 -1.15 23.94 -2.93
CA ARG A 74 -0.40 24.98 -2.21
C ARG A 74 -1.25 25.68 -1.16
N PHE A 75 -2.52 25.94 -1.46
CA PHE A 75 -3.45 26.56 -0.52
C PHE A 75 -3.74 25.66 0.68
N LEU A 76 -4.09 24.39 0.44
CA LEU A 76 -4.41 23.42 1.47
C LEU A 76 -3.22 23.19 2.42
N GLN A 77 -2.02 23.05 1.87
CA GLN A 77 -0.79 22.84 2.65
C GLN A 77 -0.47 23.96 3.65
N LYS A 78 -1.05 25.15 3.52
CA LYS A 78 -0.90 26.23 4.52
C LYS A 78 -1.55 25.89 5.86
N THR A 79 -2.55 25.02 5.85
CA THR A 79 -3.20 24.55 7.08
C THR A 79 -2.48 23.32 7.64
N PRO A 80 -2.38 23.19 8.97
CA PRO A 80 -1.77 22.01 9.59
C PRO A 80 -2.58 20.75 9.32
N GLU A 81 -3.89 20.92 9.08
CA GLU A 81 -4.79 19.85 8.66
C GLU A 81 -4.23 19.20 7.41
N TYR A 82 -3.93 19.94 6.32
CA TYR A 82 -3.40 19.34 5.08
C TYR A 82 -1.87 19.17 5.00
N LYS A 83 -1.16 19.24 6.14
CA LYS A 83 0.30 19.03 6.17
C LYS A 83 0.64 17.63 5.64
N GLY A 84 1.44 17.59 4.57
CA GLY A 84 1.84 16.36 3.87
C GLY A 84 0.94 15.93 2.71
N LEU A 85 -0.13 16.69 2.40
CA LEU A 85 -0.94 16.43 1.21
C LEU A 85 -0.12 16.72 -0.06
N CYS A 86 -0.02 15.76 -0.97
CA CYS A 86 0.63 15.94 -2.26
C CYS A 86 -0.38 16.05 -3.42
N ALA A 87 0.07 16.60 -4.55
CA ALA A 87 -0.78 16.82 -5.72
C ALA A 87 -1.40 15.52 -6.26
N SER A 88 -0.66 14.42 -6.29
CA SER A 88 -1.18 13.12 -6.75
C SER A 88 -2.30 12.59 -5.86
N THR A 89 -2.20 12.78 -4.54
CA THR A 89 -3.25 12.41 -3.59
C THR A 89 -4.52 13.23 -3.82
N LEU A 90 -4.37 14.55 -4.00
CA LEU A 90 -5.50 15.43 -4.28
C LEU A 90 -6.16 15.09 -5.62
N TYR A 91 -5.37 14.83 -6.66
CA TYR A 91 -5.86 14.41 -7.97
C TYR A 91 -6.68 13.12 -7.88
N TYR A 92 -6.16 12.13 -7.15
CA TYR A 92 -6.87 10.88 -6.90
C TYR A 92 -8.22 11.13 -6.23
N TRP A 93 -8.29 11.98 -5.19
CA TRP A 93 -9.56 12.28 -4.54
C TRP A 93 -10.57 12.98 -5.44
N ILE A 94 -10.10 13.92 -6.28
CA ILE A 94 -10.95 14.60 -7.26
C ILE A 94 -11.52 13.56 -8.24
N LYS A 95 -10.67 12.71 -8.82
CA LYS A 95 -11.11 11.66 -9.75
C LYS A 95 -12.05 10.65 -9.11
N SER A 96 -11.72 10.16 -7.91
CA SER A 96 -12.60 9.23 -7.18
C SER A 96 -13.97 9.85 -6.86
N SER A 97 -14.05 11.18 -6.68
CA SER A 97 -15.33 11.85 -6.43
C SER A 97 -16.24 11.86 -7.67
N GLU A 98 -15.68 11.94 -8.88
CA GLU A 98 -16.42 11.95 -10.15
C GLU A 98 -17.09 10.58 -10.41
N HIS A 99 -16.36 9.50 -10.16
CA HIS A 99 -16.90 8.14 -10.30
C HIS A 99 -17.98 7.82 -9.26
N LYS A 100 -18.00 8.53 -8.13
CA LYS A 100 -19.04 8.34 -7.12
C LYS A 100 -20.34 9.03 -7.53
N THR A 101 -20.26 10.15 -8.24
CA THR A 101 -21.44 10.85 -8.77
C THR A 101 -22.04 10.16 -9.99
N SER A 102 -21.25 9.43 -10.80
CA SER A 102 -21.76 8.71 -11.97
C SER A 102 -22.54 7.43 -11.63
N ASN A 103 -22.45 6.93 -10.40
CA ASN A 103 -23.14 5.72 -9.95
C ASN A 103 -24.43 6.01 -9.15
N LEU A 104 -24.83 7.28 -9.04
CA LEU A 104 -26.14 7.64 -8.52
C LEU A 104 -27.13 7.59 -9.68
N PRO A 105 -28.24 6.82 -9.60
CA PRO A 105 -29.29 6.90 -10.60
C PRO A 105 -29.82 8.33 -10.62
N SER A 106 -29.64 9.01 -11.74
CA SER A 106 -30.30 10.27 -12.03
C SER A 106 -31.79 9.98 -12.17
N GLY A 107 -32.55 10.18 -11.09
CA GLY A 107 -34.00 10.05 -11.10
C GLY A 107 -34.61 9.99 -9.72
N LEU A 108 -34.95 11.15 -9.16
CA LEU A 108 -36.33 11.65 -8.93
C LEU A 108 -36.28 12.92 -8.08
#